data_AF-A0A1H9DYX5-F1
#
_entry.id   AF-A0A1H9DYX5-F1
#
_cell.length_a   1.000
_cell.length_b   1.000
_cell.length_c   1.000
_cell.angle_alpha   90.00
_cell.angle_beta   90.00
_cell.angle_gamma   90.00
#
_symmetry.space_group_name_H-M   'P 1'
#
loop_
_entity.id
_entity.type
_entity.pdbx_description
1 polymer ?
#
loop_
_entity_poly.entity_id
_entity_poly.type
_entity_poly.pdbx_seq_one_letter_code
_entity_poly.pdbx_strand_id
1 'polypeptide(L)'
;MKEGTVIEIIYNDNRVRKLCTDFVKAKKDLPIDVAGKLHALINFIISSENLYDIAKVHRYHFHSLQGKREGQYAIDISGRNRDIV
;
A
#
# COMPACT_ATOMS: atom_id res chain seq x y z
N MET A 1 18.07 -17.12 14.56
CA MET A 1 17.25 -16.47 13.50
C MET A 1 15.93 -16.12 14.16
N LYS A 2 15.56 -14.83 14.25
CA LYS A 2 14.27 -14.45 14.85
C LYS A 2 13.19 -14.72 13.80
N GLU A 3 12.17 -15.48 14.19
CA GLU A 3 10.94 -15.66 13.42
C GLU A 3 10.31 -14.26 13.26
N GLY A 4 10.55 -13.62 12.11
CA GLY A 4 10.03 -12.30 11.81
C GLY A 4 8.52 -12.38 11.59
N THR A 5 7.75 -11.59 12.33
CA THR A 5 6.31 -11.46 12.12
C THR A 5 6.08 -10.88 10.72
N VAL A 6 5.53 -11.68 9.81
CA VAL A 6 5.22 -11.24 8.44
C VAL A 6 4.01 -10.33 8.48
N ILE A 7 4.06 -9.17 7.80
CA ILE A 7 2.88 -8.32 7.62
C ILE A 7 1.84 -9.07 6.78
N GLU A 8 0.66 -9.30 7.35
CA GLU A 8 -0.47 -9.90 6.65
C GLU A 8 -1.36 -8.82 6.01
N ILE A 9 -1.75 -9.02 4.75
CA ILE A 9 -2.71 -8.15 4.06
C ILE A 9 -4.06 -8.87 3.97
N ILE A 10 -5.07 -8.31 4.63
CA ILE A 10 -6.46 -8.75 4.56
C ILE A 10 -7.24 -7.80 3.65
N TYR A 11 -7.97 -8.36 2.69
CA TYR A 11 -8.75 -7.59 1.71
C TYR A 11 -10.23 -7.58 2.09
N ASN A 12 -10.86 -6.41 1.96
CA ASN A 12 -12.28 -6.22 2.25
C ASN A 12 -13.20 -7.13 1.41
N ASP A 13 -12.84 -7.35 0.14
CA ASP A 13 -13.60 -8.21 -0.76
C ASP A 13 -12.70 -8.85 -1.84
N ASN A 14 -13.29 -9.77 -2.61
CA ASN A 14 -12.61 -10.48 -3.69
C ASN A 14 -12.17 -9.56 -4.85
N ARG A 15 -12.92 -8.48 -5.10
CA ARG A 15 -12.59 -7.54 -6.17
C ARG A 15 -11.31 -6.78 -5.82
N VAL A 16 -11.21 -6.25 -4.60
CA VAL A 16 -10.00 -5.58 -4.09
C VAL A 16 -8.84 -6.56 -4.05
N ARG A 17 -9.04 -7.78 -3.54
CA ARG A 17 -7.99 -8.81 -3.55
C ARG A 17 -7.42 -9.02 -4.95
N LYS A 18 -8.26 -9.28 -5.95
CA LYS A 18 -7.80 -9.51 -7.33
C LYS A 18 -7.06 -8.30 -7.89
N LEU A 19 -7.56 -7.09 -7.62
CA LEU A 19 -6.89 -5.87 -8.06
C LEU A 19 -5.48 -5.72 -7.47
N CYS A 20 -5.28 -6.20 -6.25
CA CYS A 20 -4.00 -6.14 -5.54
C CYS A 20 -3.06 -7.31 -5.86
N THR A 21 -3.58 -8.49 -6.22
CA THR A 21 -2.76 -9.71 -6.38
C THR A 21 -2.57 -10.15 -7.83
N ASP A 22 -3.43 -9.72 -8.76
CA ASP A 22 -3.37 -10.09 -10.18
C ASP A 22 -3.06 -8.84 -11.02
N PHE A 23 -1.81 -8.73 -11.46
CA PHE A 23 -1.36 -7.58 -12.26
C PHE A 23 -2.04 -7.52 -13.63
N VAL A 24 -2.44 -8.65 -14.22
CA VAL A 24 -3.18 -8.64 -15.49
C VAL A 24 -4.56 -8.05 -15.28
N LYS A 25 -5.22 -8.39 -14.16
CA LYS A 25 -6.50 -7.77 -13.78
C LYS A 25 -6.34 -6.29 -13.47
N ALA A 26 -5.32 -5.91 -12.69
CA ALA A 26 -5.05 -4.51 -12.36
C ALA A 26 -4.87 -3.63 -13.61
N LYS A 27 -4.08 -4.10 -14.58
CA LYS A 27 -3.87 -3.38 -15.86
C LYS A 27 -5.12 -3.23 -16.72
N LYS A 28 -6.11 -4.12 -16.58
CA LYS A 28 -7.38 -4.02 -17.30
C LYS A 28 -8.32 -2.99 -16.66
N ASP A 29 -8.24 -2.87 -15.34
CA ASP A 29 -9.21 -2.08 -14.55
C ASP A 29 -8.68 -0.69 -14.18
N LEU A 30 -7.37 -0.45 -14.28
CA LEU A 30 -6.69 0.80 -13.91
C LEU A 30 -5.76 1.27 -15.03
N PRO A 31 -5.43 2.59 -15.09
CA PRO A 31 -4.30 3.06 -15.86
C PRO A 31 -3.02 2.26 -15.53
N ILE A 32 -2.22 1.95 -16.55
CA ILE A 32 -1.04 1.09 -16.44
C ILE A 32 -0.04 1.57 -15.37
N ASP A 33 0.11 2.90 -15.23
CA ASP A 33 1.00 3.50 -14.25
C ASP A 33 0.47 3.30 -12.82
N VAL A 34 -0.85 3.46 -12.61
CA VAL A 34 -1.52 3.23 -11.32
C VAL A 34 -1.45 1.75 -10.94
N ALA A 35 -1.69 0.84 -11.89
CA ALA A 35 -1.54 -0.59 -11.65
C ALA A 35 -0.11 -0.96 -11.22
N GLY A 36 0.90 -0.41 -11.90
CA GLY A 36 2.31 -0.62 -11.53
C GLY A 36 2.63 -0.11 -10.13
N LYS A 37 2.19 1.11 -9.81
CA LYS A 37 2.38 1.73 -8.48
C LYS A 37 1.68 0.95 -7.36
N LEU A 38 0.46 0.47 -7.59
CA LEU A 38 -0.29 -0.35 -6.64
C LEU A 38 0.48 -1.63 -6.28
N HIS A 39 0.93 -2.38 -7.28
CA HIS A 39 1.67 -3.62 -7.05
C HIS A 39 3.04 -3.37 -6.40
N ALA A 40 3.73 -2.29 -6.78
CA ALA A 40 4.97 -1.90 -6.12
C ALA A 40 4.76 -1.58 -4.63
N LEU A 41 3.68 -0.88 -4.28
CA LEU A 41 3.34 -0.57 -2.90
C LEU A 41 2.98 -1.83 -2.10
N ILE A 42 2.21 -2.75 -2.68
CA ILE A 42 1.87 -4.03 -2.03
C ILE A 42 3.13 -4.86 -1.75
N ASN A 43 4.04 -4.97 -2.73
CA ASN A 43 5.30 -5.68 -2.55
C ASN A 43 6.14 -5.04 -1.44
N PHE A 44 6.20 -3.71 -1.40
CA PHE A 44 6.87 -2.98 -0.34
C PHE A 44 6.29 -3.29 1.05
N ILE A 45 4.96 -3.26 1.20
CA ILE A 45 4.27 -3.58 2.45
C ILE A 45 4.59 -5.01 2.90
N ILE A 46 4.47 -6.00 2.00
CA ILE A 46 4.73 -7.43 2.34
C ILE A 46 6.20 -7.66 2.69
N SER A 47 7.13 -6.91 2.09
CA SER A 47 8.56 -7.01 2.41
C SER A 47 8.99 -6.28 3.68
N SER A 48 8.12 -5.45 4.26
CA SER A 48 8.45 -4.64 5.44
C SER A 48 8.34 -5.50 6.71
N GLU A 49 9.26 -5.32 7.66
CA GLU A 49 9.26 -6.09 8.91
C GLU A 49 8.15 -5.65 9.87
N ASN A 50 7.76 -4.38 9.82
CA ASN A 50 6.80 -3.79 10.74
C ASN A 50 6.22 -2.47 10.17
N LEU A 51 5.19 -1.95 10.83
CA LEU A 51 4.51 -0.71 10.42
C LEU A 51 5.42 0.53 10.50
N TYR A 52 6.41 0.53 11.38
CA TYR A 52 7.34 1.65 11.55
C TYR A 52 8.25 1.80 10.32
N ASP A 53 8.66 0.72 9.67
CA ASP A 53 9.45 0.79 8.44
C ASP A 53 8.62 1.29 7.25
N ILE A 54 7.33 0.96 7.20
CA ILE A 54 6.39 1.55 6.23
C ILE A 54 6.28 3.06 6.43
N ALA A 55 6.12 3.52 7.68
CA ALA A 55 5.94 4.92 8.02
C ALA A 55 7.17 5.80 7.71
N LYS A 56 8.39 5.24 7.73
CA LYS A 56 9.61 5.96 7.36
C LYS A 56 9.66 6.39 5.89
N VAL A 57 8.90 5.74 5.02
CA VAL A 57 8.91 6.05 3.59
C VAL A 57 7.97 7.23 3.30
N HIS A 58 8.51 8.43 3.51
CA HIS A 58 7.80 9.70 3.43
C HIS A 58 7.00 9.91 2.13
N ARG A 59 7.46 9.34 1.00
CA ARG A 59 6.78 9.48 -0.29
C ARG A 59 5.34 8.96 -0.24
N TYR A 60 5.09 7.92 0.55
CA TYR A 60 3.79 7.27 0.58
C TYR A 60 2.81 7.93 1.55
N HIS A 61 3.23 9.01 2.22
CA HIS A 61 2.39 9.82 3.08
C HIS A 61 1.54 8.98 4.04
N PHE A 62 2.21 8.17 4.85
CA PHE A 62 1.58 7.39 5.90
C PHE A 62 0.98 8.33 6.96
N HIS A 63 -0.35 8.37 7.09
CA HIS A 63 -1.04 9.28 8.02
C HIS A 63 -2.22 8.60 8.70
N SER A 64 -2.52 9.02 9.92
CA SER A 64 -3.70 8.56 10.66
C SER A 64 -4.98 9.14 10.06
N LEU A 65 -6.03 8.33 10.09
CA LEU A 65 -7.38 8.74 9.72
C LEU A 65 -8.15 9.21 10.95
N GLN A 66 -9.12 10.10 10.72
CA GLN A 66 -9.91 10.73 11.78
C GLN A 66 -11.38 10.29 11.73
N GLY A 67 -12.11 10.53 12.82
CA GLY A 67 -13.56 10.33 12.89
C GLY A 67 -13.94 8.86 12.96
N LYS A 68 -14.79 8.36 12.04
CA LYS A 68 -15.24 6.95 12.05
C LYS A 68 -14.11 5.94 11.77
N ARG A 69 -12.94 6.41 11.36
CA ARG A 69 -11.75 5.59 11.06
C ARG A 69 -10.58 5.89 11.99
N GLU A 70 -10.84 6.50 13.15
CA GLU A 70 -9.83 6.69 14.19
C GLU A 70 -9.12 5.36 14.50
N GLY A 71 -7.78 5.40 14.66
CA GLY A 71 -6.95 4.20 14.83
C GLY A 71 -6.61 3.44 13.54
N GLN A 72 -7.12 3.89 12.39
CA GLN A 72 -6.69 3.40 11.07
C GLN A 72 -5.74 4.39 10.39
N TYR A 73 -4.99 3.89 9.42
CA TYR A 73 -4.01 4.67 8.66
C TYR A 73 -4.29 4.57 7.15
N ALA A 74 -3.81 5.56 6.41
CA ALA A 74 -3.85 5.58 4.95
C ALA A 74 -2.46 5.83 4.36
N ILE A 75 -2.28 5.31 3.14
CA ILE A 75 -1.04 5.36 2.36
C ILE A 75 -1.42 5.71 0.92
N ASP A 76 -0.69 6.63 0.28
CA ASP A 76 -0.96 7.10 -1.07
C ASP A 76 -0.29 6.17 -2.11
N ILE A 77 -1.09 5.56 -3.00
CA ILE A 77 -0.59 4.61 -4.03
C ILE A 77 0.43 5.26 -4.97
N SER A 78 0.18 6.48 -5.43
CA SER A 78 1.12 7.17 -6.32
C SER A 78 2.26 7.86 -5.57
N GLY A 79 2.23 7.83 -4.25
CA GLY A 79 3.00 8.71 -3.40
C GLY A 79 2.73 10.20 -3.70
N ARG A 80 3.38 11.07 -2.95
CA ARG A 80 3.45 12.50 -3.22
C ARG A 80 4.84 12.81 -3.74
N ASN A 81 4.93 13.23 -4.99
CA ASN A 81 6.09 14.01 -5.39
C ASN A 81 5.94 15.34 -4.64
N ARG A 82 6.86 15.62 -3.71
CA ARG A 82 7.07 17.01 -3.35
C ARG A 82 7.75 17.60 -4.57
N ASP A 83 6.96 18.14 -5.48
CA ASP A 83 7.50 19.06 -6.49
C ASP A 83 8.16 20.17 -5.68
N ILE A 84 9.49 20.15 -5.63
CA ILE A 84 10.28 21.29 -5.22
C ILE A 84 10.07 22.27 -6.37
N VAL A 85 9.22 23.26 -6.12
CA VAL A 85 9.09 24.46 -6.96
C VAL A 85 10.42 25.20 -6.98
#